data_AF-A0A1H7NG77-F1
#
_entry.id   AF-A0A1H7NG77-F1
#
_cell.length_a   1.000
_cell.length_b   1.000
_cell.length_c   1.000
_cell.angle_alpha   90.00
_cell.angle_beta   90.00
_cell.angle_gamma   90.00
#
_symmetry.space_group_name_H-M   'P 1'
#
loop_
_entity.id
_entity.type
_entity.pdbx_description
1 polymer ?
#
loop_
_entity_poly.entity_id
_entity_poly.type
_entity_poly.pdbx_seq_one_letter_code
_entity_poly.pdbx_strand_id
1 'polypeptide(L)'
;MRHRFNWWAPLGRSGQAALVWVLLMLLTALAAPLIAPHDAGQQSLLDSYAGPSPAHLLGCDGLGRDVLSRLLLGARTSLLGPALVVCCALLVGIPLALLASWYGGWVDGVVARVFDLVYALPGLLLAVLTVALFGPGLTPAVVALSIAYIPFLARIVRAAARQQRVSPYVDALAVQGFGVLRITVRHILRNITPVVVGQ
;
A
#
# COMPACT_ATOMS: atom_id res chain seq x y z
N MET A 1 22.46 -19.24 23.64
CA MET A 1 22.03 -17.86 23.99
C MET A 1 20.82 -17.49 23.13
N ARG A 2 19.62 -17.39 23.74
CA ARG A 2 18.38 -17.00 23.04
C ARG A 2 18.34 -15.47 22.94
N HIS A 3 18.75 -14.90 21.80
CA HIS A 3 18.45 -13.50 21.51
C HIS A 3 16.93 -13.34 21.44
N ARG A 4 16.32 -12.77 22.49
CA ARG A 4 14.94 -12.28 22.43
C ARG A 4 14.98 -11.09 21.47
N PHE A 5 14.64 -11.34 20.21
CA PHE A 5 14.51 -10.30 19.19
C PHE A 5 13.34 -9.40 19.62
N ASN A 6 13.69 -8.27 20.24
CA ASN A 6 12.72 -7.35 20.82
C ASN A 6 12.20 -6.44 19.70
N TRP A 7 11.06 -6.82 19.10
CA TRP A 7 10.41 -6.11 17.98
C TRP A 7 10.13 -4.62 18.26
N TRP A 8 10.17 -4.20 19.53
CA TRP A 8 9.85 -2.85 20.01
C TRP A 8 11.07 -1.93 20.15
N ALA A 9 12.28 -2.51 20.25
CA ALA A 9 13.52 -1.75 20.44
C ALA A 9 14.02 -0.93 19.22
N PRO A 10 13.69 -1.25 17.95
CA PRO A 10 14.23 -0.49 16.82
C PRO A 10 13.40 0.74 16.41
N LEU A 11 12.19 0.91 16.95
CA LEU A 11 11.37 2.09 16.69
C LEU A 11 11.81 3.20 17.67
N GLY A 12 12.53 4.20 17.18
CA GLY A 12 12.81 5.41 17.95
C GLY A 12 11.52 6.07 18.48
N ARG A 13 11.64 7.08 19.34
CA ARG A 13 10.47 7.77 19.94
C ARG A 13 9.42 8.23 18.91
N SER A 14 9.87 8.66 17.74
CA SER A 14 9.01 9.02 16.61
C SER A 14 8.25 7.83 16.04
N GLY A 15 8.89 6.66 15.92
CA GLY A 15 8.24 5.43 15.44
C GLY A 15 7.18 4.91 16.40
N GLN A 16 7.38 5.05 17.71
CA GLN A 16 6.37 4.71 18.71
C GLN A 16 5.17 5.65 18.65
N ALA A 17 5.40 6.96 18.49
CA ALA A 17 4.32 7.94 18.32
C ALA A 17 3.49 7.66 17.05
N ALA A 18 4.16 7.36 15.93
CA ALA A 18 3.49 6.99 14.68
C ALA A 18 2.65 5.71 14.84
N LEU A 19 3.19 4.69 15.53
CA LEU A 19 2.47 3.45 15.80
C LEU A 19 1.20 3.69 16.63
N VAL A 20 1.28 4.50 17.69
CA VAL A 20 0.13 4.85 18.52
C VAL A 20 -0.92 5.59 17.68
N TRP A 21 -0.50 6.52 16.82
CA TRP A 21 -1.42 7.26 15.96
C TRP A 21 -2.13 6.35 14.96
N VAL A 22 -1.39 5.48 14.27
CA VAL A 22 -1.98 4.50 13.34
C VAL A 22 -2.93 3.56 14.06
N LEU A 23 -2.58 3.11 15.27
CA LEU A 23 -3.44 2.25 16.08
C LEU A 23 -4.74 2.98 16.47
N LEU A 24 -4.65 4.25 16.86
CA LEU A 24 -5.82 5.08 17.14
C LEU A 24 -6.73 5.19 15.90
N MET A 25 -6.17 5.49 14.72
CA MET A 25 -6.94 5.58 13.47
C MET A 25 -7.59 4.24 13.10
N LEU A 26 -6.90 3.12 13.34
CA LEU A 26 -7.44 1.79 13.09
C LEU A 26 -8.60 1.48 14.04
N LEU A 27 -8.45 1.79 15.32
CA LEU A 27 -9.49 1.58 16.33
C LEU A 27 -10.73 2.43 16.03
N THR A 28 -10.56 3.70 15.66
CA THR A 28 -11.69 4.57 15.28
C THR A 28 -12.37 4.07 14.02
N ALA A 29 -11.63 3.62 13.01
CA ALA A 29 -12.22 3.04 11.80
C ALA A 29 -12.98 1.73 12.06
N LEU A 30 -12.48 0.86 12.94
CA LEU A 30 -13.15 -0.38 13.31
C LEU A 30 -14.40 -0.13 14.17
N ALA A 31 -14.34 0.84 15.07
CA ALA A 31 -15.46 1.22 15.93
C ALA A 31 -16.44 2.20 15.25
N ALA A 32 -16.13 2.72 14.06
CA ALA A 32 -16.96 3.64 13.29
C ALA A 32 -18.45 3.22 13.17
N PRO A 33 -18.82 1.97 12.83
CA PRO A 33 -20.24 1.60 12.74
C PRO A 33 -20.98 1.61 14.08
N LEU A 34 -20.26 1.63 15.21
CA LEU A 34 -20.83 1.70 16.56
C LEU A 34 -20.87 3.13 17.10
N ILE A 35 -19.93 3.98 16.67
CA ILE A 35 -19.75 5.35 17.18
C ILE A 35 -20.40 6.39 16.27
N ALA A 36 -20.63 6.08 14.99
CA ALA A 36 -21.28 7.00 14.05
C ALA A 36 -22.69 7.37 14.53
N PRO A 37 -22.98 8.67 14.76
CA PRO A 37 -24.29 9.10 15.26
C PRO A 37 -25.43 8.89 14.26
N HIS A 38 -25.13 8.98 12.96
CA HIS A 38 -26.10 8.88 11.87
C HIS A 38 -25.63 7.92 10.78
N ASP A 39 -26.54 7.50 9.90
CA ASP A 39 -26.18 6.80 8.68
C ASP A 39 -25.48 7.77 7.71
N ALA A 40 -24.23 7.47 7.35
CA ALA A 40 -23.43 8.28 6.42
C ALA A 40 -24.03 8.40 5.00
N GLY A 41 -24.95 7.50 4.63
CA GLY A 41 -25.64 7.52 3.35
C GLY A 41 -26.92 8.37 3.35
N GLN A 42 -27.52 8.60 4.54
CA GLN A 42 -28.82 9.24 4.67
C GLN A 42 -28.77 10.71 4.26
N GLN A 43 -29.62 11.08 3.31
CA GLN A 43 -29.72 12.44 2.77
C GLN A 43 -30.93 13.16 3.36
N SER A 44 -30.73 14.42 3.72
CA SER A 44 -31.81 15.34 4.12
C SER A 44 -31.59 16.69 3.46
N LEU A 45 -32.30 16.97 2.37
CA LEU A 45 -32.14 18.25 1.66
C LEU A 45 -32.47 19.48 2.53
N LEU A 46 -33.26 19.30 3.59
CA LEU A 46 -33.58 20.34 4.57
C LEU A 46 -32.37 20.74 5.42
N ASP A 47 -31.45 19.79 5.65
CA ASP A 47 -30.24 19.99 6.43
C ASP A 47 -29.01 20.28 5.53
N SER A 48 -29.24 20.59 4.25
CA SER A 48 -28.16 20.92 3.32
C SER A 48 -27.36 22.12 3.81
N TYR A 49 -26.04 21.96 3.94
CA TYR A 49 -25.13 22.95 4.49
C TYR A 49 -25.48 23.42 5.92
N ALA A 50 -26.20 22.61 6.69
CA ALA A 50 -26.45 22.91 8.11
C ALA A 50 -25.12 22.99 8.88
N GLY A 51 -24.98 24.02 9.72
CA GLY A 51 -23.81 24.20 10.57
C GLY A 51 -23.75 23.19 11.73
N PRO A 52 -22.65 23.23 12.52
CA PRO A 52 -22.51 22.38 13.70
C PRO A 52 -23.66 22.58 14.69
N SER A 53 -24.27 21.49 15.13
CA SER A 53 -25.39 21.47 16.09
C SER A 53 -25.34 20.21 16.96
N PRO A 54 -26.12 20.12 18.06
CA PRO A 54 -26.21 18.90 18.85
C PRO A 54 -26.72 17.69 18.05
N ALA A 55 -27.52 17.92 17.01
CA ALA A 55 -27.95 16.89 16.07
C ALA A 55 -26.82 16.51 15.10
N HIS A 56 -26.10 17.50 14.56
CA HIS A 56 -25.00 17.30 13.62
C HIS A 56 -23.70 17.92 14.16
N LEU A 57 -22.92 17.15 14.91
CA LEU A 57 -21.77 17.67 15.67
C LEU A 57 -20.74 18.42 14.80
N LEU A 58 -20.56 18.00 13.54
CA LEU A 58 -19.70 18.66 12.56
C LEU A 58 -20.49 19.31 11.40
N GLY A 59 -21.82 19.40 11.53
CA GLY A 59 -22.71 19.87 10.47
C GLY A 59 -22.94 18.84 9.36
N CYS A 60 -23.56 19.33 8.28
CA CYS A 60 -23.96 18.54 7.12
C CYS A 60 -23.31 19.04 5.83
N ASP A 61 -23.16 18.13 4.85
CA ASP A 61 -22.69 18.49 3.51
C ASP A 61 -23.82 19.06 2.62
N GLY A 62 -23.52 19.36 1.35
CA GLY A 62 -24.49 19.90 0.41
C GLY A 62 -25.66 18.96 0.06
N LEU A 63 -25.60 17.69 0.46
CA LEU A 63 -26.68 16.72 0.33
C LEU A 63 -27.39 16.47 1.66
N GLY A 64 -27.03 17.23 2.71
CA GLY A 64 -27.56 17.10 4.06
C GLY A 64 -27.13 15.85 4.78
N ARG A 65 -25.98 15.27 4.41
CA ARG A 65 -25.43 14.09 5.11
C ARG A 65 -24.54 14.53 6.26
N ASP A 66 -24.64 13.84 7.39
CA ASP A 66 -23.86 14.13 8.59
C ASP A 66 -22.34 13.94 8.35
N VAL A 67 -21.56 15.02 8.48
CA VAL A 67 -20.13 15.03 8.15
C VAL A 67 -19.33 14.13 9.10
N LEU A 68 -19.66 14.12 10.38
CA LEU A 68 -18.95 13.30 11.38
C LEU A 68 -19.08 11.80 11.07
N SER A 69 -20.30 11.35 10.80
CA SER A 69 -20.59 9.96 10.44
C SER A 69 -19.88 9.57 9.14
N ARG A 70 -19.86 10.47 8.15
CA ARG A 70 -19.10 10.27 6.90
C ARG A 70 -17.60 10.18 7.12
N LEU A 71 -17.02 10.98 8.02
CA LEU A 71 -15.60 10.90 8.35
C LEU A 71 -15.23 9.60 9.05
N LEU A 72 -16.02 9.17 10.04
CA LEU A 72 -15.80 7.93 10.79
C LEU A 72 -15.89 6.70 9.86
N LEU A 73 -16.96 6.61 9.07
CA LEU A 73 -17.13 5.50 8.14
C LEU A 73 -16.16 5.57 6.95
N GLY A 74 -15.80 6.78 6.50
CA GLY A 74 -14.79 7.01 5.48
C GLY A 74 -13.38 6.58 5.90
N ALA A 75 -13.04 6.68 7.19
CA ALA A 75 -11.74 6.23 7.69
C ALA A 75 -11.45 4.76 7.35
N ARG A 76 -12.47 3.91 7.28
CA ARG A 76 -12.33 2.49 6.88
C ARG A 76 -11.80 2.35 5.47
N THR A 77 -12.41 3.03 4.50
CA THR A 77 -12.00 2.94 3.10
C THR A 77 -10.68 3.67 2.86
N SER A 78 -10.42 4.76 3.60
CA SER A 78 -9.14 5.47 3.58
C SER A 78 -7.96 4.65 4.10
N LEU A 79 -8.19 3.73 5.04
CA LEU A 79 -7.15 2.80 5.52
C LEU A 79 -7.06 1.54 4.65
N LEU A 80 -8.19 0.93 4.30
CA LEU A 80 -8.22 -0.33 3.54
C LEU A 80 -7.73 -0.17 2.11
N GLY A 81 -8.10 0.93 1.43
CA GLY A 81 -7.75 1.16 0.03
C GLY A 81 -6.23 1.15 -0.21
N PRO A 82 -5.46 2.07 0.40
CA PRO A 82 -4.00 2.10 0.28
C PRO A 82 -3.33 0.81 0.77
N ALA A 83 -3.82 0.19 1.84
CA ALA A 83 -3.28 -1.08 2.33
C ALA A 83 -3.38 -2.19 1.27
N LEU A 84 -4.53 -2.31 0.59
CA LEU A 84 -4.70 -3.27 -0.50
C LEU A 84 -3.81 -2.94 -1.69
N VAL A 85 -3.68 -1.66 -2.05
CA VAL A 85 -2.79 -1.21 -3.13
C VAL A 85 -1.34 -1.62 -2.87
N VAL A 86 -0.84 -1.35 -1.67
CA VAL A 86 0.54 -1.73 -1.28
C VAL A 86 0.70 -3.25 -1.27
N CYS A 87 -0.27 -4.00 -0.71
CA CYS A 87 -0.23 -5.46 -0.73
C CYS A 87 -0.16 -6.03 -2.15
N CYS A 88 -1.01 -5.54 -3.07
CA CYS A 88 -0.98 -5.95 -4.48
C CYS A 88 0.35 -5.58 -5.14
N ALA A 89 0.86 -4.37 -4.89
CA ALA A 89 2.14 -3.94 -5.43
C ALA A 89 3.31 -4.78 -4.91
N LEU A 90 3.33 -5.14 -3.63
CA LEU A 90 4.33 -6.03 -3.04
C LEU A 90 4.26 -7.43 -3.66
N LEU A 91 3.06 -8.00 -3.76
CA LEU A 91 2.84 -9.35 -4.27
C LEU A 91 3.23 -9.53 -5.74
N VAL A 92 3.06 -8.49 -6.57
CA VAL A 92 3.37 -8.56 -8.00
C VAL A 92 4.72 -7.91 -8.32
N GLY A 93 5.00 -6.74 -7.75
CA GLY A 93 6.19 -5.97 -8.03
C GLY A 93 7.48 -6.62 -7.52
N ILE A 94 7.47 -7.22 -6.31
CA ILE A 94 8.67 -7.88 -5.77
C ILE A 94 9.08 -9.07 -6.63
N PRO A 95 8.21 -10.05 -6.96
CA PRO A 95 8.61 -11.17 -7.81
C PRO A 95 9.14 -10.74 -9.17
N LEU A 96 8.47 -9.78 -9.84
CA LEU A 96 8.92 -9.26 -11.14
C LEU A 96 10.29 -8.58 -11.04
N ALA A 97 10.50 -7.77 -10.00
CA ALA A 97 11.77 -7.11 -9.76
C ALA A 97 12.91 -8.10 -9.47
N LEU A 98 12.64 -9.13 -8.65
CA LEU A 98 13.62 -10.16 -8.33
C LEU A 98 13.97 -11.00 -9.56
N LEU A 99 12.98 -11.40 -10.36
CA LEU A 99 13.20 -12.11 -11.62
C LEU A 99 14.04 -11.28 -12.60
N ALA A 100 13.68 -10.01 -12.81
CA ALA A 100 14.43 -9.10 -13.66
C ALA A 100 15.88 -8.92 -13.15
N SER A 101 16.06 -8.76 -11.83
CA SER A 101 17.38 -8.63 -11.23
C SER A 101 18.24 -9.88 -11.36
N TRP A 102 17.64 -11.08 -11.35
CA TRP A 102 18.37 -12.36 -11.42
C TRP A 102 18.72 -12.79 -12.84
N TYR A 103 17.82 -12.61 -13.80
CA TYR A 103 18.10 -13.04 -15.17
C TYR A 103 18.83 -11.95 -15.97
N GLY A 104 18.59 -10.67 -15.66
CA GLY A 104 19.18 -9.58 -16.44
C GLY A 104 18.78 -9.62 -17.92
N GLY A 105 19.54 -8.92 -18.76
CA GLY A 105 19.44 -9.02 -20.23
C GLY A 105 18.02 -8.76 -20.77
N TRP A 106 17.52 -9.70 -21.57
CA TRP A 106 16.22 -9.56 -22.22
C TRP A 106 15.04 -9.58 -21.23
N VAL A 107 15.10 -10.37 -20.16
CA VAL A 107 14.04 -10.42 -19.12
C VAL A 107 13.92 -9.06 -18.45
N ASP A 108 15.06 -8.46 -18.13
CA ASP A 108 15.14 -7.15 -17.52
C ASP A 108 14.61 -6.04 -18.45
N GLY A 109 14.89 -6.18 -19.74
CA GLY A 109 14.36 -5.31 -20.80
C GLY A 109 12.84 -5.42 -20.94
N VAL A 110 12.28 -6.63 -21.01
CA VAL A 110 10.82 -6.84 -21.12
C VAL A 110 10.09 -6.26 -19.92
N VAL A 111 10.58 -6.56 -18.71
CA VAL A 111 9.98 -6.02 -17.47
C VAL A 111 10.05 -4.50 -17.43
N ALA A 112 11.18 -3.90 -17.81
CA ALA A 112 11.30 -2.44 -17.92
C ALA A 112 10.28 -1.86 -18.91
N ARG A 113 10.14 -2.46 -20.10
CA ARG A 113 9.20 -1.99 -21.13
C ARG A 113 7.75 -2.05 -20.67
N VAL A 114 7.35 -3.12 -20.00
CA VAL A 114 6.00 -3.23 -19.41
C VAL A 114 5.77 -2.12 -18.39
N PHE A 115 6.75 -1.86 -17.52
CA PHE A 115 6.65 -0.80 -16.52
C PHE A 115 6.60 0.59 -17.14
N ASP A 116 7.37 0.84 -18.19
CA ASP A 116 7.36 2.12 -18.90
C ASP A 116 6.02 2.35 -19.62
N LEU A 117 5.42 1.30 -20.18
CA LEU A 117 4.08 1.37 -20.77
C LEU A 117 3.01 1.72 -19.72
N VAL A 118 3.08 1.12 -18.53
CA VAL A 118 2.16 1.46 -17.44
C VAL A 118 2.37 2.89 -16.96
N TYR A 119 3.62 3.34 -16.82
CA TYR A 119 3.96 4.70 -16.40
C TYR A 119 3.61 5.79 -17.42
N ALA A 120 3.47 5.44 -18.70
CA ALA A 120 3.03 6.38 -19.73
C ALA A 120 1.60 6.88 -19.48
N LEU A 121 0.79 6.10 -18.75
CA LEU A 121 -0.56 6.49 -18.33
C LEU A 121 -0.52 7.11 -16.93
N PRO A 122 -1.02 8.35 -16.73
CA PRO A 122 -1.16 8.92 -15.41
C PRO A 122 -2.00 8.01 -14.50
N GLY A 123 -1.55 7.74 -13.26
CA GLY A 123 -2.27 6.84 -12.34
C GLY A 123 -3.71 7.28 -12.05
N LEU A 124 -3.96 8.60 -12.03
CA LEU A 124 -5.31 9.16 -11.90
C LEU A 124 -6.20 8.78 -13.11
N LEU A 125 -5.64 8.78 -14.31
CA LEU A 125 -6.37 8.41 -15.52
C LEU A 125 -6.79 6.94 -15.47
N LEU A 126 -5.89 6.04 -15.04
CA LEU A 126 -6.23 4.64 -14.82
C LEU A 126 -7.38 4.50 -13.80
N ALA A 127 -7.35 5.25 -12.70
CA ALA A 127 -8.41 5.20 -11.69
C ALA A 127 -9.77 5.64 -12.25
N VAL A 128 -9.82 6.78 -12.94
CA VAL A 128 -11.06 7.31 -13.53
C VAL A 128 -11.61 6.38 -14.61
N LEU A 129 -10.76 5.86 -15.49
CA LEU A 129 -11.18 4.89 -16.52
C LEU A 129 -11.74 3.61 -15.91
N THR A 130 -11.10 3.10 -14.86
CA THR A 130 -11.57 1.87 -14.19
C THR A 130 -12.92 2.12 -13.50
N VAL A 131 -13.11 3.28 -12.87
CA VAL A 131 -14.41 3.66 -12.31
C VAL A 131 -15.47 3.85 -13.40
N ALA A 132 -15.12 4.42 -14.55
CA ALA A 132 -16.04 4.59 -15.68
C ALA A 132 -16.49 3.24 -16.27
N LEU A 133 -15.60 2.24 -16.31
CA LEU A 133 -15.88 0.92 -16.87
C LEU A 133 -16.60 -0.03 -15.90
N PHE A 134 -16.15 -0.06 -14.64
CA PHE A 134 -16.62 -1.01 -13.63
C PHE A 134 -17.59 -0.40 -12.60
N GLY A 135 -17.85 0.90 -12.70
CA GLY A 135 -18.69 1.64 -11.77
C GLY A 135 -17.93 2.21 -10.56
N PRO A 136 -18.61 3.03 -9.74
CA PRO A 136 -18.02 3.59 -8.53
C PRO A 136 -17.83 2.52 -7.45
N GLY A 137 -16.69 2.57 -6.75
CA GLY A 137 -16.44 1.69 -5.63
C GLY A 137 -14.96 1.63 -5.23
N LEU A 138 -14.70 0.95 -4.12
CA LEU A 138 -13.34 0.75 -3.62
C LEU A 138 -12.54 -0.19 -4.53
N THR A 139 -13.14 -1.27 -5.02
CA THR A 139 -12.44 -2.29 -5.81
C THR A 139 -11.87 -1.74 -7.13
N PRO A 140 -12.65 -1.03 -7.98
CA PRO A 140 -12.12 -0.43 -9.21
C PRO A 140 -10.94 0.53 -8.95
N ALA A 141 -11.04 1.36 -7.92
CA ALA A 141 -9.99 2.29 -7.53
C ALA A 141 -8.72 1.56 -7.06
N VAL A 142 -8.86 0.53 -6.22
CA VAL A 142 -7.74 -0.28 -5.72
C VAL A 142 -7.02 -0.98 -6.86
N VAL A 143 -7.75 -1.61 -7.79
CA VAL A 143 -7.14 -2.32 -8.94
C VAL A 143 -6.33 -1.35 -9.80
N ALA A 144 -6.92 -0.21 -10.16
CA ALA A 144 -6.26 0.79 -10.99
C ALA A 144 -4.98 1.36 -10.34
N LEU A 145 -5.08 1.74 -9.06
CA LEU A 145 -3.96 2.29 -8.32
C LEU A 145 -2.89 1.23 -8.06
N SER A 146 -3.25 -0.03 -7.85
CA SER A 146 -2.29 -1.14 -7.74
C SER A 146 -1.47 -1.29 -9.01
N ILE A 147 -2.12 -1.30 -10.17
CA ILE A 147 -1.45 -1.38 -11.47
C ILE A 147 -0.47 -0.21 -11.63
N ALA A 148 -0.92 1.01 -11.31
CA ALA A 148 -0.08 2.21 -11.39
C ALA A 148 1.12 2.17 -10.41
N TYR A 149 0.96 1.55 -9.24
CA TYR A 149 1.98 1.54 -8.18
C TYR A 149 2.99 0.38 -8.30
N ILE A 150 2.64 -0.73 -8.96
CA ILE A 150 3.53 -1.88 -9.17
C ILE A 150 4.88 -1.46 -9.79
N PRO A 151 4.93 -0.69 -10.90
CA PRO A 151 6.18 -0.24 -11.50
C PRO A 151 7.07 0.58 -10.56
N PHE A 152 6.48 1.43 -9.73
CA PHE A 152 7.20 2.27 -8.76
C PHE A 152 7.99 1.39 -7.79
N LEU A 153 7.28 0.50 -7.10
CA LEU A 153 7.86 -0.37 -6.09
C LEU A 153 8.85 -1.36 -6.72
N ALA A 154 8.51 -1.93 -7.87
CA ALA A 154 9.35 -2.89 -8.56
C ALA A 154 10.71 -2.29 -8.96
N ARG A 155 10.77 -1.02 -9.38
CA ARG A 155 12.04 -0.33 -9.70
C ARG A 155 12.96 -0.21 -8.49
N ILE A 156 12.40 0.15 -7.33
CA ILE A 156 13.16 0.30 -6.07
C ILE A 156 13.70 -1.06 -5.62
N VAL A 157 12.84 -2.07 -5.60
CA VAL A 157 13.22 -3.46 -5.25
C VAL A 157 14.28 -3.98 -6.21
N ARG A 158 14.12 -3.74 -7.53
CA ARG A 158 15.07 -4.18 -8.56
C ARG A 158 16.45 -3.55 -8.37
N ALA A 159 16.51 -2.25 -8.07
CA ALA A 159 17.78 -1.57 -7.81
C ALA A 159 18.51 -2.18 -6.60
N ALA A 160 17.80 -2.37 -5.49
CA ALA A 160 18.36 -2.98 -4.29
C ALA A 160 18.76 -4.45 -4.51
N ALA A 161 17.93 -5.23 -5.20
CA ALA A 161 18.19 -6.64 -5.50
C ALA A 161 19.40 -6.82 -6.43
N ARG A 162 19.56 -5.95 -7.43
CA ARG A 162 20.72 -5.97 -8.33
C ARG A 162 22.03 -5.69 -7.58
N GLN A 163 22.01 -4.76 -6.62
CA GLN A 163 23.17 -4.50 -5.77
C GLN A 163 23.54 -5.72 -4.90
N GLN A 164 22.53 -6.41 -4.35
CA GLN A 164 22.75 -7.61 -3.56
C GLN A 164 23.23 -8.81 -4.40
N ARG A 165 22.75 -8.94 -5.64
CA ARG A 165 23.11 -10.06 -6.53
C ARG A 165 24.62 -10.15 -6.82
N VAL A 166 25.30 -9.01 -6.94
CA VAL A 166 26.75 -8.95 -7.27
C VAL A 166 27.65 -9.01 -6.03
N SER A 167 27.12 -9.42 -4.88
CA SER A 167 27.86 -9.45 -3.63
C SER A 167 28.58 -10.78 -3.40
N PRO A 168 29.73 -10.79 -2.71
CA PRO A 168 30.53 -12.02 -2.53
C PRO A 168 29.79 -13.17 -1.81
N TYR A 169 28.81 -12.87 -0.96
CA TYR A 169 28.06 -13.92 -0.28
C TYR A 169 27.13 -14.68 -1.24
N VAL A 170 26.63 -14.03 -2.29
CA VAL A 170 25.79 -14.67 -3.32
C VAL A 170 26.63 -15.66 -4.11
N ASP A 171 27.85 -15.28 -4.50
CA ASP A 171 28.78 -16.16 -5.20
C ASP A 171 29.17 -17.36 -4.34
N ALA A 172 29.46 -17.14 -3.05
CA ALA A 172 29.76 -18.22 -2.11
C ALA A 172 28.60 -19.21 -1.96
N LEU A 173 27.35 -18.73 -1.93
CA LEU A 173 26.16 -19.59 -1.89
C LEU A 173 25.97 -20.37 -3.20
N ALA A 174 26.25 -19.75 -4.35
CA ALA A 174 26.16 -20.41 -5.64
C ALA A 174 27.18 -21.55 -5.76
N VAL A 175 28.43 -21.34 -5.32
CA VAL A 175 29.48 -22.38 -5.29
C VAL A 175 29.13 -23.54 -4.36
N GLN A 176 28.40 -23.27 -3.27
CA GLN A 176 27.86 -24.30 -2.36
C GLN A 176 26.67 -25.09 -2.96
N GLY A 177 26.27 -24.81 -4.20
CA GLY A 177 25.18 -25.50 -4.89
C GLY A 177 23.78 -25.05 -4.47
N PHE A 178 23.63 -23.89 -3.82
CA PHE A 178 22.31 -23.36 -3.52
C PHE A 178 21.58 -22.94 -4.79
N GLY A 179 20.34 -23.39 -4.95
CA GLY A 179 19.51 -23.01 -6.09
C GLY A 179 19.11 -21.53 -6.08
N VAL A 180 18.96 -20.96 -7.27
CA VAL A 180 18.54 -19.58 -7.55
C VAL A 180 17.41 -19.10 -6.65
N LEU A 181 16.28 -19.82 -6.64
CA LEU A 181 15.09 -19.44 -5.89
C LEU A 181 15.37 -19.32 -4.38
N ARG A 182 16.22 -20.23 -3.85
CA ARG A 182 16.60 -20.25 -2.44
C ARG A 182 17.52 -19.07 -2.10
N ILE A 183 18.46 -18.73 -2.99
CA ILE A 183 19.33 -17.56 -2.81
C ILE A 183 18.48 -16.28 -2.82
N THR A 184 17.63 -16.13 -3.83
CA THR A 184 16.81 -14.92 -4.01
C THR A 184 15.83 -14.70 -2.86
N VAL A 185 15.03 -15.70 -2.49
CA VAL A 185 13.97 -15.54 -1.48
C VAL A 185 14.52 -15.51 -0.05
N ARG A 186 15.52 -16.35 0.28
CA ARG A 186 16.00 -16.45 1.67
C ARG A 186 17.13 -15.48 2.01
N HIS A 187 17.91 -15.03 1.03
CA HIS A 187 19.09 -14.19 1.27
C HIS A 187 18.89 -12.79 0.68
N ILE A 188 18.69 -12.66 -0.63
CA ILE A 188 18.56 -11.34 -1.28
C ILE A 188 17.33 -10.59 -0.75
N LEU A 189 16.14 -11.20 -0.80
CA LEU A 189 14.89 -10.57 -0.36
C LEU A 189 14.96 -10.18 1.13
N ARG A 190 15.58 -11.02 1.97
CA ARG A 190 15.76 -10.74 3.40
C ARG A 190 16.71 -9.56 3.64
N ASN A 191 17.77 -9.43 2.84
CA ASN A 191 18.71 -8.32 2.93
C ASN A 191 18.12 -6.99 2.44
N ILE A 192 17.23 -7.01 1.45
CA ILE A 192 16.54 -5.80 0.96
C ILE A 192 15.24 -5.49 1.72
N THR A 193 14.79 -6.36 2.64
CA THR A 193 13.56 -6.15 3.42
C THR A 193 13.49 -4.77 4.08
N PRO A 194 14.57 -4.20 4.67
CA PRO A 194 14.53 -2.85 5.23
C PRO A 194 14.21 -1.77 4.18
N VAL A 195 14.68 -1.93 2.94
CA VAL A 195 14.38 -1.02 1.83
C VAL A 195 12.91 -1.13 1.42
N VAL A 196 12.38 -2.36 1.38
CA VAL A 196 10.98 -2.65 1.03
C VAL A 196 10.03 -2.11 2.10
N VAL A 197 10.34 -2.31 3.37
CA VAL A 197 9.53 -1.83 4.51
C VAL A 197 9.58 -0.29 4.64
N GLY A 198 10.60 0.35 4.08
CA GLY A 198 10.73 1.80 4.06
C GLY A 198 9.93 2.51 2.97
N GLN A 199 9.23 1.78 2.08
CA GLN A 199 8.33 2.33 1.06
C GLN A 199 6.88 2.25 1.52
#